data_AF-A0A3B9VS56-F1
#
_entry.id   AF-A0A3B9VS56-F1
#
_cell.length_a   1.000
_cell.length_b   1.000
_cell.length_c   1.000
_cell.angle_alpha   90.00
_cell.angle_beta   90.00
_cell.angle_gamma   90.00
#
_symmetry.space_group_name_H-M   'P 1'
#
loop_
_entity.id
_entity.type
_entity.pdbx_description
1 polymer ?
#
loop_
_entity_poly.entity_id
_entity_poly.type
_entity_poly.pdbx_seq_one_letter_code
_entity_poly.pdbx_strand_id
1 'polypeptide(L)'
;MKTKLISIVCVFALLLALTACGGTGSQAQKSAAEIADAIYSSQTFQDTLHAIDTDMIGDYYRIDSADLSDAKVYVSGSFSTAEEIAVFQASSSDAVEEIKKAIDIRLEDLKLAFENYVPGEMAKINDPVLVTKGNTVVLVLADDTASVSDQVDELLK
;
A
#
# COMPACT_ATOMS: atom_id res chain seq x y z
N MET A 1 -72.64 -6.87 -29.80
CA MET A 1 -72.16 -5.97 -30.88
C MET A 1 -71.02 -5.13 -30.34
N LYS A 2 -69.88 -5.18 -31.03
CA LYS A 2 -68.98 -4.05 -31.35
C LYS A 2 -68.26 -3.37 -30.16
N THR A 3 -67.02 -3.73 -29.84
CA THR A 3 -65.73 -3.31 -30.46
C THR A 3 -65.30 -1.87 -30.18
N LYS A 4 -64.04 -1.77 -29.71
CA LYS A 4 -63.01 -0.76 -30.03
C LYS A 4 -63.12 0.59 -29.27
N LEU A 5 -62.22 0.93 -28.33
CA LEU A 5 -60.81 1.34 -28.50
C LEU A 5 -60.58 2.23 -29.72
N ILE A 6 -60.36 3.53 -29.48
CA ILE A 6 -59.69 4.54 -30.31
C ILE A 6 -59.48 5.72 -29.33
N SER A 7 -58.24 5.98 -28.88
CA SER A 7 -57.26 6.86 -29.54
C SER A 7 -57.51 8.32 -29.14
N ILE A 8 -56.53 9.19 -28.87
CA ILE A 8 -55.13 9.21 -29.27
C ILE A 8 -54.47 10.38 -28.49
N VAL A 9 -53.23 10.18 -28.02
CA VAL A 9 -52.08 11.13 -28.19
C VAL A 9 -52.13 12.43 -27.35
N CYS A 10 -51.12 12.76 -26.54
CA CYS A 10 -49.76 13.10 -26.98
C CYS A 10 -48.84 13.30 -25.76
N VAL A 11 -47.62 12.70 -25.78
CA VAL A 11 -46.31 13.40 -25.59
C VAL A 11 -46.00 13.93 -24.17
N PHE A 12 -44.90 13.62 -23.46
CA PHE A 12 -43.54 13.14 -23.74
C PHE A 12 -43.01 12.53 -22.42
N ALA A 13 -42.55 11.27 -22.36
CA ALA A 13 -41.15 10.90 -22.57
C ALA A 13 -40.14 11.69 -21.70
N LEU A 14 -40.07 11.37 -20.41
CA LEU A 14 -38.90 11.63 -19.56
C LEU A 14 -38.41 10.30 -18.96
N LEU A 15 -37.92 9.43 -19.84
CA LEU A 15 -37.15 8.24 -19.50
C LEU A 15 -35.80 8.37 -20.21
N LEU A 16 -34.88 9.09 -19.58
CA LEU A 16 -33.46 8.99 -19.90
C LEU A 16 -32.69 8.78 -18.58
N ALA A 17 -32.48 7.49 -18.32
CA ALA A 17 -31.25 6.93 -17.79
C ALA A 17 -30.67 7.58 -16.52
N LEU A 18 -31.28 7.29 -15.37
CA LEU A 18 -30.43 6.89 -14.22
C LEU A 18 -29.97 5.46 -14.50
N THR A 19 -28.95 5.30 -15.34
CA THR A 19 -28.03 4.17 -15.15
C THR A 19 -27.26 4.46 -13.88
N ALA A 20 -27.90 4.21 -12.74
CA ALA A 20 -27.19 3.83 -11.53
C ALA A 20 -26.46 2.54 -11.88
N CYS A 21 -25.30 2.70 -12.51
CA CYS A 21 -24.33 1.66 -12.65
C CYS A 21 -23.93 1.31 -11.22
N GLY A 22 -24.56 0.28 -10.66
CA GLY A 22 -24.00 -0.55 -9.59
C GLY A 22 -22.77 -1.31 -10.12
N GLY A 23 -21.88 -0.58 -10.80
CA GLY A 23 -20.57 -1.04 -11.12
C GLY A 23 -19.76 -0.88 -9.85
N THR A 24 -19.29 -2.00 -9.33
CA THR A 24 -18.03 -2.08 -8.61
C THR A 24 -16.97 -1.41 -9.47
N GLY A 25 -16.92 -0.08 -9.43
CA GLY A 25 -15.82 0.69 -9.96
C GLY A 25 -14.65 0.32 -9.09
N SER A 26 -13.85 -0.65 -9.55
CA SER A 26 -12.52 -0.85 -8.99
C SER A 26 -11.84 0.50 -9.15
N GLN A 27 -11.71 1.26 -8.05
CA GLN A 27 -10.77 2.37 -8.04
C GLN A 27 -9.45 1.76 -8.50
N ALA A 28 -8.76 2.45 -9.42
CA ALA A 28 -7.44 2.01 -9.82
C ALA A 28 -6.59 1.91 -8.55
N GLN A 29 -5.98 0.74 -8.32
CA GLN A 29 -5.09 0.54 -7.19
C GLN A 29 -3.98 1.59 -7.24
N LYS A 30 -3.76 2.30 -6.13
CA LYS A 30 -2.67 3.28 -6.03
C LYS A 30 -1.32 2.58 -6.28
N SER A 31 -0.42 3.25 -6.98
CA SER A 31 0.95 2.79 -7.18
C SER A 31 1.73 2.70 -5.86
N ALA A 32 2.84 1.97 -5.86
CA ALA A 32 3.70 1.85 -4.69
C ALA A 32 4.29 3.22 -4.32
N ALA A 33 4.63 4.03 -5.33
CA ALA A 33 5.06 5.41 -5.16
C ALA A 33 3.97 6.28 -4.53
N GLU A 34 2.73 6.24 -5.02
CA GLU A 34 1.63 7.02 -4.43
C GLU A 34 1.39 6.69 -2.96
N ILE A 35 1.47 5.41 -2.58
CA ILE A 35 1.30 4.97 -1.19
C ILE A 35 2.49 5.43 -0.34
N ALA A 36 3.71 5.13 -0.76
CA ALA A 36 4.92 5.44 0.00
C ALA A 36 5.12 6.96 0.16
N ASP A 37 4.90 7.74 -0.89
CA ASP A 37 5.05 9.20 -0.88
C ASP A 37 3.98 9.85 0.00
N ALA A 38 2.76 9.30 0.02
CA ALA A 38 1.70 9.77 0.90
C ALA A 38 2.04 9.53 2.37
N ILE A 39 2.55 8.35 2.72
CA ILE A 39 3.02 8.04 4.08
C ILE A 39 4.17 8.98 4.47
N TYR A 40 5.18 9.08 3.61
CA TYR A 40 6.36 9.92 3.86
C TYR A 40 5.99 11.40 4.06
N SER A 41 5.02 11.91 3.32
CA SER A 41 4.64 13.33 3.36
C SER A 41 3.77 13.72 4.56
N SER A 42 3.06 12.77 5.18
CA SER A 42 2.12 13.06 6.27
C SER A 42 2.58 12.58 7.63
N GLN A 43 3.46 11.58 7.69
CA GLN A 43 3.97 11.02 8.93
C GLN A 43 5.24 11.75 9.38
N THR A 44 5.50 11.75 10.68
CA THR A 44 6.72 12.32 11.24
C THR A 44 7.70 11.20 11.52
N PHE A 45 8.87 11.28 10.90
CA PHE A 45 10.03 10.42 11.15
C PHE A 45 11.10 11.20 11.91
N GLN A 46 11.89 10.52 12.72
CA GLN A 46 13.02 11.10 13.44
C GLN A 46 14.16 11.46 12.49
N ASP A 47 14.35 10.67 11.44
CA ASP A 47 15.34 10.89 10.40
C ASP A 47 14.70 11.34 9.08
N THR A 48 15.51 12.00 8.25
CA THR A 48 15.15 12.18 6.85
C THR A 48 15.29 10.84 6.13
N LEU A 49 14.22 10.36 5.51
CA LEU A 49 14.27 9.13 4.74
C LEU A 49 14.68 9.41 3.30
N HIS A 50 15.44 8.49 2.71
CA HIS A 50 15.89 8.54 1.34
C HIS A 50 15.36 7.34 0.56
N ALA A 51 14.87 7.62 -0.65
CA ALA A 51 14.40 6.56 -1.53
C ALA A 51 15.58 5.71 -1.97
N ILE A 52 15.39 4.39 -1.93
CA ILE A 52 16.27 3.45 -2.63
C ILE A 52 15.91 3.47 -4.11
N ASP A 53 16.92 3.46 -4.98
CA ASP A 53 16.72 3.33 -6.42
C ASP A 53 16.02 2.01 -6.74
N THR A 54 15.02 2.04 -7.62
CA THR A 54 14.11 0.91 -7.84
C THR A 54 14.83 -0.37 -8.27
N ASP A 55 15.94 -0.26 -9.01
CA ASP A 55 16.77 -1.37 -9.44
C ASP A 55 17.58 -2.02 -8.30
N MET A 56 17.77 -1.31 -7.18
CA MET A 56 18.46 -1.83 -5.99
C MET A 56 17.52 -2.47 -4.97
N ILE A 57 16.20 -2.26 -5.07
CA ILE A 57 15.22 -2.75 -4.08
C ILE A 57 15.24 -4.28 -3.97
N GLY A 58 15.32 -4.97 -5.11
CA GLY A 58 15.37 -6.44 -5.15
C GLY A 58 16.56 -6.98 -4.37
N ASP A 59 17.75 -6.43 -4.59
CA ASP A 59 18.96 -6.82 -3.86
C ASP A 59 18.89 -6.45 -2.38
N TYR A 60 18.33 -5.27 -2.06
CA TYR A 60 18.22 -4.79 -0.69
C TYR A 60 17.32 -5.68 0.18
N TYR A 61 16.21 -6.18 -0.38
CA TYR A 61 15.27 -7.06 0.30
C TYR A 61 15.50 -8.55 0.02
N ARG A 62 16.36 -8.92 -0.93
CA ARG A 62 16.52 -10.29 -1.44
C ARG A 62 15.24 -10.82 -2.11
N ILE A 63 14.56 -9.95 -2.86
CA ILE A 63 13.35 -10.26 -3.64
C ILE A 63 13.73 -10.35 -5.12
N ASP A 64 13.25 -11.38 -5.83
CA ASP A 64 13.42 -11.45 -7.28
C ASP A 64 12.61 -10.33 -7.96
N SER A 65 13.23 -9.60 -8.87
CA SER A 65 12.55 -8.58 -9.68
C SER A 65 11.29 -9.09 -10.40
N ALA A 66 11.23 -10.39 -10.73
CA ALA A 66 10.05 -11.02 -11.35
C ALA A 66 8.85 -11.15 -10.38
N ASP A 67 9.09 -11.09 -9.08
CA ASP A 67 8.07 -11.11 -8.04
C ASP A 67 7.47 -9.73 -7.78
N LEU A 68 8.07 -8.67 -8.34
CA LEU A 68 7.63 -7.29 -8.19
C LEU A 68 7.00 -6.76 -9.48
N SER A 69 5.79 -6.21 -9.36
CA SER A 69 5.16 -5.42 -10.42
C SER A 69 5.37 -3.92 -10.23
N ASP A 70 5.59 -3.47 -9.00
CA ASP A 70 5.95 -2.10 -8.63
C ASP A 70 6.52 -2.09 -7.20
N ALA A 71 7.40 -1.15 -6.89
CA ALA A 71 7.96 -1.00 -5.54
C ALA A 71 8.50 0.42 -5.28
N LYS A 72 8.36 0.87 -4.04
CA LYS A 72 9.00 2.09 -3.53
C LYS A 72 9.42 1.87 -2.09
N VAL A 73 10.70 2.13 -1.81
CA VAL A 73 11.28 2.00 -0.48
C VAL A 73 11.98 3.30 -0.09
N TYR A 74 11.73 3.76 1.12
CA TYR A 74 12.43 4.83 1.81
C TYR A 74 13.11 4.28 3.06
N VAL A 75 14.36 4.64 3.30
CA VAL A 75 15.14 4.22 4.50
C VAL A 75 15.79 5.42 5.17
N SER A 76 16.12 5.30 6.47
CA SER A 76 16.92 6.28 7.21
C SER A 76 18.16 6.72 6.40
N GLY A 77 18.22 8.01 6.05
CA GLY A 77 19.33 8.57 5.28
C GLY A 77 20.64 8.62 6.07
N SER A 78 20.55 8.73 7.40
CA SER A 78 21.71 8.68 8.29
C SER A 78 22.12 7.26 8.68
N PHE A 79 21.26 6.26 8.42
CA PHE A 79 21.36 4.90 8.94
C PHE A 79 21.49 4.81 10.47
N SER A 80 21.10 5.87 11.20
CA SER A 80 21.13 5.92 12.66
C SER A 80 19.81 5.53 13.31
N THR A 81 18.73 5.49 12.53
CA THR A 81 17.41 4.99 12.93
C THR A 81 17.04 3.77 12.08
N ALA A 82 16.12 2.95 12.59
CA ALA A 82 15.55 1.83 11.86
C ALA A 82 14.35 2.26 11.01
N GLU A 83 14.09 3.55 10.86
CA GLU A 83 12.90 4.06 10.17
C GLU A 83 12.94 3.73 8.68
N GLU A 84 11.83 3.20 8.19
CA GLU A 84 11.73 2.60 6.87
C GLU A 84 10.26 2.61 6.42
N ILE A 85 10.01 2.93 5.15
CA ILE A 85 8.72 2.75 4.48
C ILE A 85 9.02 1.86 3.28
N ALA A 86 8.41 0.68 3.20
CA ALA A 86 8.54 -0.20 2.06
C ALA A 86 7.17 -0.62 1.55
N VAL A 87 6.89 -0.30 0.28
CA VAL A 87 5.66 -0.68 -0.41
C VAL A 87 6.03 -1.54 -1.60
N PHE A 88 5.49 -2.76 -1.62
CA PHE A 88 5.67 -3.72 -2.71
C PHE A 88 4.31 -4.07 -3.31
N GLN A 89 4.23 -4.07 -4.64
CA GLN A 89 3.12 -4.69 -5.36
C GLN A 89 3.63 -5.97 -6.01
N ALA A 90 3.13 -7.10 -5.53
CA ALA A 90 3.53 -8.42 -5.98
C ALA A 90 2.97 -8.75 -7.37
N SER A 91 3.75 -9.46 -8.18
CA SER A 91 3.31 -9.92 -9.51
C SER A 91 2.22 -11.01 -9.44
N SER A 92 2.11 -11.70 -8.30
CA SER A 92 1.16 -12.78 -8.04
C SER A 92 0.90 -12.97 -6.54
N SER A 93 -0.07 -13.83 -6.18
CA SER A 93 -0.29 -14.22 -4.79
C SER A 93 0.87 -15.01 -4.18
N ASP A 94 1.59 -15.80 -4.98
CA ASP A 94 2.75 -16.56 -4.51
C ASP A 94 3.91 -15.60 -4.20
N ALA A 95 4.09 -14.59 -5.05
CA ALA A 95 5.05 -13.51 -4.83
C ALA A 95 4.75 -12.70 -3.55
N VAL A 96 3.48 -12.52 -3.15
CA VAL A 96 3.13 -11.89 -1.86
C VAL A 96 3.76 -12.65 -0.70
N GLU A 97 3.70 -13.99 -0.71
CA GLU A 97 4.26 -14.79 0.37
C GLU A 97 5.79 -14.77 0.37
N GLU A 98 6.45 -14.74 -0.80
CA GLU A 98 7.90 -14.56 -0.87
C GLU A 98 8.34 -13.18 -0.38
N ILE A 99 7.60 -12.11 -0.72
CA ILE A 99 7.86 -10.75 -0.21
C ILE A 99 7.73 -10.70 1.32
N LYS A 100 6.72 -11.35 1.90
CA LYS A 100 6.54 -11.39 3.36
C LYS A 100 7.71 -12.10 4.05
N LYS A 101 8.21 -13.21 3.50
CA LYS A 101 9.43 -13.87 4.02
C LYS A 101 10.65 -12.97 3.93
N ALA A 102 10.81 -12.25 2.82
CA ALA A 102 11.89 -11.28 2.65
C ALA A 102 11.81 -10.15 3.69
N ILE A 103 10.61 -9.65 3.99
CA ILE A 103 10.37 -8.69 5.07
C ILE A 103 10.73 -9.28 6.44
N ASP A 104 10.34 -10.52 6.74
CA ASP A 104 10.68 -11.16 8.01
C ASP A 104 12.21 -11.25 8.19
N ILE A 105 12.92 -11.66 7.14
CA ILE A 105 14.40 -11.68 7.12
C ILE A 105 14.98 -10.27 7.32
N ARG A 106 14.41 -9.26 6.66
CA ARG A 106 14.85 -7.86 6.82
C ARG A 106 14.65 -7.37 8.26
N LEU A 107 13.54 -7.73 8.90
CA LEU A 107 13.28 -7.39 10.30
C LEU A 107 14.24 -8.10 11.25
N GLU A 108 14.63 -9.35 10.97
CA GLU A 108 15.68 -10.05 11.73
C GLU A 108 17.04 -9.36 11.59
N ASP A 109 17.43 -9.01 10.37
CA ASP A 109 18.68 -8.28 10.11
C ASP A 109 18.69 -6.91 10.83
N LEU A 110 17.56 -6.21 10.86
CA LEU A 110 17.40 -4.97 11.61
C LEU A 110 17.49 -5.18 13.12
N LYS A 111 16.89 -6.24 13.67
CA LYS A 111 17.04 -6.57 15.10
C LYS A 111 18.51 -6.78 15.47
N LEU A 112 19.27 -7.50 14.64
CA LEU A 112 20.70 -7.70 14.86
C LEU A 112 21.52 -6.41 14.71
N ALA A 113 21.13 -5.52 13.80
CA ALA A 113 21.80 -4.24 13.61
C ALA A 113 21.55 -3.27 14.78
N PHE A 114 20.35 -3.31 15.36
CA PHE A 114 19.89 -2.35 16.36
C PHE A 114 19.76 -2.90 17.80
N GLU A 115 20.04 -4.19 18.05
CA GLU A 115 19.91 -4.81 19.38
C GLU A 115 20.73 -4.12 20.48
N ASN A 116 21.88 -3.56 20.13
CA ASN A 116 22.79 -2.86 21.03
C ASN A 116 22.64 -1.33 20.93
N TYR A 117 21.66 -0.86 20.17
CA TYR A 117 21.33 0.55 19.98
C TYR A 117 20.25 1.01 20.99
N VAL A 118 19.67 2.17 20.75
CA VAL A 118 18.66 2.77 21.63
C VAL A 118 17.38 1.91 21.66
N PRO A 119 16.74 1.70 22.84
CA PRO A 119 15.52 0.90 22.95
C PRO A 119 14.36 1.33 22.04
N GLY A 120 14.31 2.61 21.66
CA GLY A 120 13.30 3.15 20.74
C GLY A 120 13.32 2.49 19.36
N GLU A 121 14.50 2.22 18.80
CA GLU A 121 14.60 1.58 17.47
C GLU A 121 14.11 0.14 17.51
N MET A 122 14.45 -0.59 18.57
CA MET A 122 13.95 -1.95 18.77
C MET A 122 12.43 -2.00 18.96
N ALA A 123 11.80 -0.96 19.53
CA ALA A 123 10.35 -0.90 19.62
C ALA A 123 9.71 -0.84 18.24
N LYS A 124 10.22 0.03 17.34
CA LYS A 124 9.75 0.15 15.95
C LYS A 124 9.87 -1.17 15.18
N ILE A 125 11.00 -1.87 15.32
CA ILE A 125 11.26 -3.13 14.61
C ILE A 125 10.40 -4.29 15.14
N ASN A 126 10.09 -4.30 16.44
CA ASN A 126 9.29 -5.36 17.06
C ASN A 126 7.78 -5.17 16.90
N ASP A 127 7.33 -3.94 16.66
CA ASP A 127 5.93 -3.60 16.41
C ASP A 127 5.78 -2.80 15.10
N PRO A 128 6.13 -3.39 13.94
CA PRO A 128 6.01 -2.70 12.67
C PRO A 128 4.55 -2.59 12.23
N VAL A 129 4.22 -1.55 11.46
CA VAL A 129 3.00 -1.58 10.64
C VAL A 129 3.28 -2.46 9.43
N LEU A 130 2.74 -3.69 9.43
CA LEU A 130 2.86 -4.64 8.32
C LEU A 130 1.47 -5.04 7.83
N VAL A 131 1.07 -4.51 6.68
CA VAL A 131 -0.28 -4.69 6.11
C VAL A 131 -0.19 -5.34 4.74
N THR A 132 -1.07 -6.30 4.47
CA THR A 132 -1.22 -6.92 3.15
C THR A 132 -2.66 -6.78 2.68
N LYS A 133 -2.87 -6.21 1.50
CA LYS A 133 -4.20 -6.13 0.85
C LYS A 133 -4.08 -6.46 -0.63
N GLY A 134 -4.74 -7.54 -1.05
CA GLY A 134 -4.57 -8.06 -2.40
C GLY A 134 -3.10 -8.43 -2.65
N ASN A 135 -2.50 -7.85 -3.69
CA ASN A 135 -1.09 -8.07 -4.02
C ASN A 135 -0.16 -7.01 -3.41
N THR A 136 -0.67 -6.08 -2.61
CA THR A 136 0.15 -5.01 -2.01
C THR A 136 0.57 -5.39 -0.60
N VAL A 137 1.87 -5.30 -0.33
CA VAL A 137 2.48 -5.48 1.00
C VAL A 137 3.14 -4.17 1.40
N VAL A 138 2.80 -3.66 2.58
CA VAL A 138 3.32 -2.41 3.13
C VAL A 138 3.97 -2.69 4.46
N LEU A 139 5.23 -2.30 4.62
CA LEU A 139 5.97 -2.25 5.87
C LEU A 139 6.27 -0.79 6.22
N VAL A 140 6.01 -0.38 7.46
CA VAL A 140 6.46 0.91 7.99
C VAL A 140 7.03 0.73 9.40
N LEU A 141 8.24 1.23 9.60
CA LEU A 141 8.92 1.33 10.89
C LEU A 141 8.90 2.80 11.33
N ALA A 142 8.09 3.13 12.34
CA ALA A 142 7.86 4.49 12.80
C ALA A 142 7.54 4.51 14.30
N ASP A 143 7.66 5.68 14.93
CA ASP A 143 7.26 5.86 16.34
C ASP A 143 5.74 5.76 16.55
N ASP A 144 4.94 6.35 15.65
CA ASP A 144 3.47 6.39 15.74
C ASP A 144 2.82 5.34 14.83
N THR A 145 2.88 4.09 15.26
CA THR A 145 2.33 2.95 14.50
C THR A 145 0.82 3.04 14.34
N ALA A 146 0.11 3.69 15.28
CA ALA A 146 -1.35 3.85 15.20
C ALA A 146 -1.76 4.81 14.07
N SER A 147 -1.17 6.01 14.02
CA SER A 147 -1.48 6.96 12.94
C SER A 147 -1.08 6.41 11.57
N VAL A 148 0.08 5.73 11.49
CA VAL A 148 0.54 5.07 10.27
C VAL A 148 -0.42 3.97 9.83
N SER A 149 -0.87 3.10 10.75
CA SER A 149 -1.83 2.03 10.43
C SER A 149 -3.13 2.57 9.87
N ASP A 150 -3.72 3.59 10.50
CA ASP A 150 -4.95 4.23 10.02
C ASP A 150 -4.78 4.80 8.61
N GLN A 151 -3.62 5.40 8.33
CA GLN A 151 -3.31 5.94 7.01
C GLN A 151 -3.12 4.84 5.97
N VAL A 152 -2.38 3.78 6.29
CA VAL A 152 -2.17 2.64 5.38
C VAL A 152 -3.51 2.01 5.01
N ASP A 153 -4.39 1.79 5.99
CA ASP A 153 -5.73 1.26 5.75
C ASP A 153 -6.56 2.15 4.83
N GLU A 154 -6.49 3.48 4.98
CA GLU A 154 -7.15 4.43 4.08
C GLU A 154 -6.54 4.42 2.68
N LEU A 155 -5.21 4.38 2.57
CA LEU A 155 -4.51 4.38 1.30
C LEU A 155 -4.79 3.11 0.48
N LEU A 156 -4.99 1.98 1.15
CA LEU A 156 -5.25 0.70 0.52
C LEU A 156 -6.73 0.46 0.20
N LYS A 157 -7.69 1.31 0.65
CA LYS A 157 -9.13 1.16 0.36
C LYS A 157 -9.46 0.99 -1.12
#